data_AF-A0A0B6ZK88-F1
#
_entry.id   AF-A0A0B6ZK88-F1
#
_cell.length_a   1.000
_cell.length_b   1.000
_cell.length_c   1.000
_cell.angle_alpha   90.00
_cell.angle_beta   90.00
_cell.angle_gamma   90.00
#
_symmetry.space_group_name_H-M   'P 1'
#
loop_
_entity.id
_entity.type
_entity.pdbx_description
1 polymer ?
#
loop_
_entity_poly.entity_id
_entity_poly.type
_entity_poly.pdbx_seq_one_letter_code
_entity_poly.pdbx_strand_id
1 'polypeptide(L)'
;MGGHDDDKECHEQHAHKEVAPSGISLFNIGLTIFGAIDGPVTYFREKVVQPFQAKNKEKFYHRKFNRVPTFDQCDFEDPMCIYEADEQYYRDKLVDNKILKILRQRKIECYAWEGPDAAVKCKKFVDTYEDAATNWFIKYGDIRPGKGSREAYMKQKHRLIWERRHPDRKLH
;
A
#
# COMPACT_ATOMS: atom_id res chain seq x y z
N MET A 1 0.37 20.27 11.92
CA MET A 1 0.12 18.90 12.41
C MET A 1 -0.99 18.34 11.54
N GLY A 2 -0.68 17.29 10.78
CA GLY A 2 -1.55 16.70 9.75
C GLY A 2 -1.00 16.94 8.34
N GLY A 3 -0.34 15.94 7.76
CA GLY A 3 -0.13 15.86 6.30
C GLY A 3 1.13 15.19 5.79
N HIS A 4 2.06 14.75 6.64
CA HIS A 4 3.18 13.89 6.25
C HIS A 4 3.70 13.20 7.51
N ASP A 5 2.84 12.39 8.11
CA ASP A 5 3.34 11.42 9.08
C ASP A 5 3.86 10.27 8.22
N ASP A 6 5.17 10.28 7.96
CA ASP A 6 5.86 9.08 7.53
C ASP A 6 5.58 8.04 8.60
N ASP A 7 4.64 7.14 8.33
CA ASP A 7 4.41 5.96 9.17
C ASP A 7 5.69 5.12 9.09
N LYS A 8 6.70 5.45 9.91
CA LYS A 8 8.02 4.80 9.92
C LYS A 8 7.95 3.30 10.19
N GLU A 9 6.84 2.83 10.75
CA GLU A 9 6.55 1.41 10.93
C GLU A 9 6.07 0.74 9.61
N CYS A 10 5.37 1.49 8.76
CA CYS A 10 4.94 1.05 7.43
C CYS A 10 5.98 1.33 6.32
N HIS A 11 6.94 2.19 6.57
CA HIS A 11 8.08 2.41 5.69
C HIS A 11 9.33 2.17 6.52
N GLU A 12 9.78 0.92 6.57
CA GLU A 12 11.06 0.55 7.17
C GLU A 12 12.16 1.17 6.30
N GLN A 13 12.58 2.39 6.64
CA GLN A 13 13.61 3.13 5.92
C GLN A 13 14.96 2.47 6.21
N HIS A 14 15.60 1.88 5.20
CA HIS A 14 16.96 1.39 5.32
C HIS A 14 17.90 2.56 5.61
N ALA A 15 18.78 2.40 6.59
CA ALA A 15 19.78 3.41 6.95
C ALA A 15 20.63 3.77 5.73
N HIS A 16 20.67 5.06 5.39
CA HIS A 16 21.50 5.56 4.31
C HIS A 16 22.98 5.24 4.59
N LYS A 17 23.64 4.51 3.68
CA LYS A 17 25.10 4.40 3.67
C LYS A 17 25.62 5.63 2.98
N GLU A 18 26.17 6.56 3.75
CA GLU A 18 26.92 7.69 3.20
C GLU A 18 28.17 7.15 2.49
N VAL A 19 28.18 7.24 1.16
CA VAL A 19 29.39 6.99 0.36
C VAL A 19 30.17 8.29 0.29
N ALA A 20 31.39 8.29 0.82
CA ALA A 20 32.27 9.45 0.78
C ALA A 20 32.55 9.88 -0.68
N PRO A 21 32.41 11.17 -1.03
CA PRO A 21 32.55 11.62 -2.42
C PRO A 21 33.99 11.49 -2.91
N SER A 22 34.19 10.71 -3.95
CA SER A 22 35.48 10.56 -4.65
C SER A 22 35.66 11.68 -5.69
N GLY A 23 36.13 12.86 -5.27
CA GLY A 23 36.64 13.89 -6.18
C GLY A 23 36.30 15.34 -5.78
N ILE A 24 37.35 16.17 -5.63
CA ILE A 24 37.26 17.57 -5.16
C ILE A 24 36.53 18.48 -6.16
N SER A 25 36.61 18.19 -7.47
CA SER A 25 36.05 19.04 -8.55
C SER A 25 34.51 18.92 -8.68
N LEU A 26 33.97 17.70 -8.67
CA LEU A 26 32.52 17.46 -8.77
C LEU A 26 31.77 17.95 -7.52
N PHE A 27 32.43 17.93 -6.36
CA PHE A 27 31.86 18.39 -5.11
C PHE A 27 31.56 19.90 -5.12
N ASN A 28 32.48 20.71 -5.66
CA ASN A 28 32.31 22.16 -5.75
C ASN A 28 31.22 22.57 -6.75
N ILE A 29 31.12 21.88 -7.90
CA ILE A 29 30.07 22.14 -8.89
C ILE A 29 28.69 21.73 -8.37
N GLY A 30 28.60 20.62 -7.65
CA GLY A 30 27.36 20.21 -6.98
C GLY A 30 26.90 21.26 -5.98
N LEU A 31 27.78 21.70 -5.08
CA LEU A 31 27.48 22.69 -4.05
C LEU A 31 27.00 24.04 -4.60
N THR A 32 27.57 24.52 -5.71
CA THR A 32 27.14 25.80 -6.31
C THR A 32 25.77 25.70 -6.97
N ILE A 33 25.46 24.59 -7.65
CA ILE A 33 24.15 24.35 -8.25
C ILE A 33 23.08 24.16 -7.17
N PHE A 34 23.39 23.40 -6.12
CA PHE A 34 22.49 23.24 -4.97
C PHE A 34 22.20 24.59 -4.30
N GLY A 35 23.20 25.42 -4.03
CA GLY A 35 22.98 26.74 -3.42
C GLY A 35 22.17 27.70 -4.29
N ALA A 36 22.41 27.71 -5.61
CA ALA A 36 21.72 28.59 -6.56
C ALA A 36 20.23 28.23 -6.75
N ILE A 37 19.86 26.97 -6.59
CA ILE A 37 18.48 26.49 -6.77
C ILE A 37 17.74 26.37 -5.44
N ASP A 38 18.38 25.83 -4.41
CA ASP A 38 17.73 25.56 -3.12
C ASP A 38 17.42 26.86 -2.38
N GLY A 39 18.29 27.88 -2.47
CA GLY A 39 18.05 29.21 -1.88
C GLY A 39 16.74 29.88 -2.32
N PRO A 40 16.48 30.07 -3.63
CA PRO A 40 15.21 30.65 -4.08
C PRO A 40 14.00 29.74 -3.82
N VAL A 41 14.17 28.41 -3.84
CA VAL A 41 13.08 27.46 -3.57
C VAL A 41 12.67 27.48 -2.10
N THR A 42 13.63 27.47 -1.17
CA THR A 42 13.38 27.61 0.27
C THR A 42 12.76 28.97 0.59
N TYR A 43 13.26 30.05 -0.02
CA TYR A 43 12.64 31.37 0.10
C TYR A 43 11.16 31.38 -0.34
N PHE A 44 10.84 30.79 -1.49
CA PHE A 44 9.45 30.72 -1.97
C PHE A 44 8.56 29.88 -1.05
N ARG A 45 9.08 28.74 -0.55
CA ARG A 45 8.38 27.89 0.42
C ARG A 45 8.02 28.67 1.69
N GLU A 46 8.97 29.40 2.25
CA GLU A 46 8.78 30.13 3.52
C GLU A 46 7.93 31.38 3.36
N LYS A 47 8.15 32.17 2.30
CA LYS A 47 7.51 33.49 2.15
C LYS A 47 6.17 33.46 1.43
N VAL A 48 5.93 32.48 0.56
CA VAL A 48 4.68 32.40 -0.21
C VAL A 48 3.82 31.23 0.26
N VAL A 49 4.37 30.01 0.26
CA VAL A 49 3.58 28.79 0.48
C VAL A 49 3.11 28.65 1.93
N GLN A 50 4.03 28.74 2.89
CA GLN A 50 3.70 28.57 4.32
C GLN A 50 2.64 29.55 4.85
N PRO A 51 2.68 30.87 4.59
CA PRO A 51 1.65 31.78 5.07
C PRO A 51 0.30 31.58 4.38
N PHE A 52 0.28 31.21 3.09
CA PHE A 52 -0.97 30.83 2.41
C PHE A 52 -1.57 29.56 3.01
N GLN A 53 -0.74 28.56 3.27
CA GLN A 53 -1.17 27.30 3.89
C GLN A 53 -1.63 27.51 5.35
N ALA A 54 -1.01 28.42 6.09
CA ALA A 54 -1.41 28.76 7.45
C ALA A 54 -2.77 29.46 7.49
N LYS A 55 -3.07 30.34 6.52
CA LYS A 55 -4.36 31.02 6.39
C LYS A 55 -5.49 30.05 5.98
N ASN A 56 -5.19 29.06 5.14
CA ASN A 56 -6.18 28.13 4.57
C ASN A 56 -6.12 26.73 5.21
N LYS A 57 -5.68 26.62 6.47
CA LYS A 57 -5.47 25.33 7.13
C LYS A 57 -6.77 24.75 7.65
N GLU A 58 -7.57 24.17 6.76
CA GLU A 58 -8.72 23.37 7.16
C GLU A 58 -8.26 22.03 7.75
N LYS A 59 -8.96 21.57 8.80
CA LYS A 59 -8.69 20.26 9.42
C LYS A 59 -9.39 19.19 8.58
N PHE A 60 -8.62 18.26 8.02
CA PHE A 60 -9.16 17.06 7.40
C PHE A 60 -9.10 15.89 8.38
N TYR A 61 -10.10 15.00 8.34
CA TYR A 61 -10.16 13.81 9.17
C TYR A 61 -10.28 12.56 8.30
N HIS A 62 -9.66 11.47 8.74
CA HIS A 62 -9.84 10.17 8.11
C HIS A 62 -11.24 9.64 8.43
N ARG A 63 -12.01 9.32 7.36
CA ARG A 63 -13.33 8.72 7.50
C ARG A 63 -13.19 7.31 8.06
N LYS A 64 -13.92 7.02 9.15
CA LYS A 64 -14.04 5.68 9.73
C LYS A 64 -15.37 5.09 9.31
N PHE A 65 -15.32 3.88 8.75
CA PHE A 65 -16.52 3.12 8.41
C PHE A 65 -16.73 2.03 9.46
N ASN A 66 -17.94 1.95 9.99
CA ASN A 66 -18.32 0.84 10.85
C ASN A 66 -18.50 -0.43 10.01
N ARG A 67 -18.32 -1.59 10.63
CA ARG A 67 -18.57 -2.88 9.99
C ARG A 67 -20.08 -3.12 9.90
N VAL A 68 -20.48 -3.68 8.76
CA VAL A 68 -21.81 -4.13 8.39
C VAL A 68 -21.80 -5.67 8.42
N PRO A 69 -22.95 -6.35 8.64
CA PRO A 69 -23.07 -7.78 8.40
C PRO A 69 -22.51 -8.19 7.03
N THR A 70 -21.86 -9.35 6.99
CA THR A 70 -21.34 -9.94 5.76
C THR A 70 -22.44 -10.69 4.99
N PHE A 71 -22.19 -10.99 3.71
CA PHE A 71 -23.20 -11.59 2.82
C PHE A 71 -23.80 -12.92 3.32
N ASP A 72 -23.06 -13.69 4.11
CA ASP A 72 -23.50 -14.95 4.71
C ASP A 72 -24.53 -14.78 5.84
N GLN A 73 -24.61 -13.59 6.43
CA GLN A 73 -25.55 -13.26 7.51
C GLN A 73 -26.84 -12.62 6.99
N CYS A 74 -26.83 -12.13 5.75
CA CYS A 74 -27.98 -11.51 5.11
C CYS A 74 -28.98 -12.57 4.63
N ASP A 75 -30.27 -12.22 4.67
CA ASP A 75 -31.31 -12.99 4.00
C ASP A 75 -31.24 -12.77 2.47
N PHE A 76 -31.68 -13.75 1.69
CA PHE A 76 -31.67 -13.68 0.23
C PHE A 76 -32.68 -12.68 -0.33
N GLU A 77 -33.74 -12.39 0.43
CA GLU A 77 -34.82 -11.48 0.07
C GLU A 77 -34.59 -10.03 0.51
N ASP A 78 -33.54 -9.74 1.29
CA ASP A 78 -33.21 -8.38 1.73
C ASP A 78 -32.15 -7.72 0.82
N PRO A 79 -32.56 -6.89 -0.16
CA PRO A 79 -31.62 -6.23 -1.05
C PRO A 79 -30.78 -5.16 -0.33
N MET A 80 -31.23 -4.61 0.79
CA MET A 80 -30.48 -3.57 1.50
C MET A 80 -29.29 -4.17 2.25
N CYS A 81 -29.49 -5.28 2.96
CA CYS A 81 -28.39 -6.00 3.62
C CYS A 81 -27.31 -6.42 2.59
N ILE A 82 -27.74 -6.95 1.45
CA ILE A 82 -26.82 -7.35 0.37
C ILE A 82 -26.06 -6.14 -0.19
N TYR A 83 -26.74 -5.01 -0.40
CA TYR A 83 -26.11 -3.79 -0.90
C TYR A 83 -25.05 -3.25 0.06
N GLU A 84 -25.34 -3.18 1.37
CA GLU A 84 -24.39 -2.70 2.36
C GLU A 84 -23.17 -3.65 2.49
N ALA A 85 -23.40 -4.96 2.41
CA ALA A 85 -22.34 -5.98 2.40
C ALA A 85 -21.44 -5.86 1.15
N ASP A 86 -22.03 -5.65 -0.02
CA ASP A 86 -21.30 -5.41 -1.28
C ASP A 86 -20.45 -4.15 -1.20
N GLU A 87 -21.01 -3.06 -0.68
CA GLU A 87 -20.31 -1.81 -0.47
C GLU A 87 -19.10 -1.95 0.48
N GLN A 88 -19.27 -2.70 1.58
CA GLN A 88 -18.15 -3.02 2.45
C GLN A 88 -17.09 -3.86 1.72
N TYR A 89 -17.50 -4.88 0.97
CA TYR A 89 -16.61 -5.73 0.20
C TYR A 89 -15.78 -4.93 -0.82
N TYR A 90 -16.39 -3.98 -1.53
CA TYR A 90 -15.67 -3.11 -2.48
C TYR A 90 -14.64 -2.23 -1.77
N ARG A 91 -14.97 -1.66 -0.61
CA ARG A 91 -14.03 -0.85 0.18
C ARG A 91 -12.87 -1.70 0.67
N ASP A 92 -13.14 -2.87 1.22
CA ASP A 92 -12.09 -3.78 1.70
C ASP A 92 -11.19 -4.24 0.52
N LYS A 93 -11.75 -4.48 -0.66
CA LYS A 93 -10.96 -4.77 -1.88
C LYS A 93 -10.05 -3.60 -2.28
N LEU A 94 -10.53 -2.36 -2.17
CA LEU A 94 -9.70 -1.18 -2.44
C LEU A 94 -8.56 -1.06 -1.42
N VAL A 95 -8.82 -1.35 -0.14
CA VAL A 95 -7.79 -1.37 0.90
C VAL A 95 -6.75 -2.45 0.62
N ASP A 96 -7.16 -3.67 0.31
CA ASP A 96 -6.26 -4.79 -0.01
C ASP A 96 -5.39 -4.48 -1.25
N ASN A 97 -5.95 -3.80 -2.26
CA ASN A 97 -5.18 -3.31 -3.41
C ASN A 97 -4.09 -2.30 -3.01
N LYS A 98 -4.37 -1.42 -2.03
CA LYS A 98 -3.39 -0.46 -1.52
C LYS A 98 -2.32 -1.14 -0.68
N ILE A 99 -2.67 -2.16 0.10
CA ILE A 99 -1.71 -2.98 0.85
C ILE A 99 -0.70 -3.62 -0.12
N LEU A 100 -1.18 -4.26 -1.19
CA LEU A 100 -0.29 -4.80 -2.22
C LEU A 100 0.59 -3.74 -2.88
N LYS A 101 0.06 -2.55 -3.12
CA LYS A 101 0.84 -1.44 -3.68
C LYS A 101 1.98 -1.04 -2.74
N ILE A 102 1.73 -0.95 -1.43
CA ILE A 102 2.74 -0.63 -0.43
C ILE A 102 3.82 -1.72 -0.39
N LEU A 103 3.43 -3.00 -0.33
CA LEU A 103 4.39 -4.11 -0.31
C LEU A 103 5.24 -4.16 -1.59
N ARG A 104 4.63 -3.90 -2.75
CA ARG A 104 5.36 -3.77 -4.02
C ARG A 104 6.36 -2.62 -3.97
N GLN A 105 5.96 -1.47 -3.45
CA GLN A 105 6.83 -0.30 -3.33
C GLN A 105 8.06 -0.63 -2.46
N ARG A 106 7.86 -1.28 -1.32
CA ARG A 106 8.98 -1.74 -0.46
C ARG A 106 9.93 -2.70 -1.18
N LYS A 107 9.38 -3.65 -1.93
CA LYS A 107 10.18 -4.57 -2.77
C LYS A 107 11.04 -3.79 -3.77
N ILE A 108 10.45 -2.82 -4.47
CA ILE A 108 11.16 -1.98 -5.47
C ILE A 108 12.23 -1.12 -4.81
N GLU A 109 11.91 -0.49 -3.67
CA GLU A 109 12.86 0.33 -2.90
C GLU A 109 14.07 -0.49 -2.44
N CYS A 110 13.86 -1.72 -1.97
CA CYS A 110 14.96 -2.60 -1.59
C CYS A 110 15.84 -2.97 -2.79
N TYR A 111 15.25 -3.30 -3.95
CA TYR A 111 16.03 -3.57 -5.16
C TYR A 111 16.84 -2.36 -5.63
N ALA A 112 16.24 -1.16 -5.58
CA ALA A 112 16.91 0.07 -5.96
C ALA A 112 18.08 0.41 -5.02
N TRP A 113 17.96 0.06 -3.74
CA TRP A 113 18.97 0.35 -2.71
C TRP A 113 20.14 -0.64 -2.72
N GLU A 114 19.87 -1.95 -2.76
CA GLU A 114 20.90 -2.98 -2.63
C GLU A 114 21.65 -3.27 -3.95
N GLY A 115 21.08 -2.88 -5.10
CA GLY A 115 21.70 -3.04 -6.41
C GLY A 115 22.05 -4.51 -6.71
N PRO A 116 23.34 -4.86 -6.87
CA PRO A 116 23.76 -6.21 -7.27
C PRO A 116 23.49 -7.31 -6.22
N ASP A 117 23.47 -6.97 -4.92
CA ASP A 117 23.26 -7.95 -3.83
C ASP A 117 21.77 -8.15 -3.47
N ALA A 118 20.86 -7.54 -4.23
CA ALA A 118 19.45 -7.48 -3.87
C ALA A 118 18.78 -8.86 -3.76
N ALA A 119 19.29 -9.87 -4.48
CA ALA A 119 18.74 -11.23 -4.45
C ALA A 119 18.75 -11.85 -3.04
N VAL A 120 19.78 -11.58 -2.24
CA VAL A 120 19.91 -12.17 -0.89
C VAL A 120 19.27 -11.27 0.16
N LYS A 121 19.54 -9.97 0.11
CA LYS A 121 19.12 -9.03 1.15
C LYS A 121 17.63 -8.68 1.09
N CYS A 122 17.04 -8.63 -0.11
CA CYS A 122 15.63 -8.27 -0.29
C CYS A 122 14.65 -9.45 -0.16
N LYS A 123 15.15 -10.66 0.12
CA LYS A 123 14.33 -11.88 0.14
C LYS A 123 13.08 -11.75 1.03
N LYS A 124 13.20 -11.19 2.24
CA LYS A 124 12.06 -10.99 3.15
C LYS A 124 10.94 -10.16 2.52
N PHE A 125 11.28 -9.08 1.81
CA PHE A 125 10.28 -8.22 1.13
C PHE A 125 9.67 -8.88 -0.10
N VAL A 126 10.44 -9.74 -0.78
CA VAL A 126 9.96 -10.54 -1.90
C VAL A 126 8.95 -11.57 -1.42
N ASP A 127 9.33 -12.39 -0.43
CA ASP A 127 8.48 -13.46 0.13
C ASP A 127 7.17 -12.87 0.67
N THR A 128 7.24 -11.81 1.48
CA THR A 128 6.04 -11.11 2.00
C THR A 128 5.14 -10.54 0.91
N TYR A 129 5.70 -10.01 -0.18
CA TYR A 129 4.91 -9.54 -1.31
C TYR A 129 4.24 -10.71 -2.04
N GLU A 130 4.96 -11.83 -2.23
CA GLU A 130 4.46 -13.01 -2.94
C GLU A 130 3.36 -13.72 -2.15
N ASP A 131 3.51 -13.86 -0.83
CA ASP A 131 2.47 -14.38 0.07
C ASP A 131 1.23 -13.50 0.03
N ALA A 132 1.40 -12.17 0.13
CA ALA A 132 0.29 -11.23 0.08
C ALA A 132 -0.41 -11.24 -1.30
N ALA A 133 0.35 -11.29 -2.39
CA ALA A 133 -0.18 -11.37 -3.75
C ALA A 133 -0.96 -12.68 -3.97
N THR A 134 -0.45 -13.79 -3.45
CA THR A 134 -1.13 -15.09 -3.48
C THR A 134 -2.43 -15.05 -2.70
N ASN A 135 -2.43 -14.53 -1.48
CA ASN A 135 -3.63 -14.37 -0.66
C ASN A 135 -4.68 -13.46 -1.33
N TRP A 136 -4.23 -12.37 -1.93
CA TRP A 136 -5.10 -11.48 -2.69
C TRP A 136 -5.72 -12.18 -3.90
N PHE A 137 -4.94 -12.97 -4.65
CA PHE A 137 -5.44 -13.71 -5.81
C PHE A 137 -6.41 -14.82 -5.38
N ILE A 138 -6.17 -15.50 -4.26
CA ILE A 138 -7.09 -16.48 -3.69
C ILE A 138 -8.45 -15.81 -3.38
N LYS A 139 -8.46 -14.60 -2.82
CA LYS A 139 -9.69 -13.87 -2.47
C LYS A 139 -10.39 -13.26 -3.69
N TYR A 140 -9.66 -12.60 -4.59
CA TYR A 140 -10.22 -11.75 -5.64
C TYR A 140 -9.96 -12.20 -7.09
N GLY A 141 -9.01 -13.12 -7.29
CA GLY A 141 -8.66 -13.65 -8.61
C GLY A 141 -9.82 -14.40 -9.27
N ASP A 142 -9.85 -14.46 -10.59
CA ASP A 142 -10.85 -15.17 -11.41
C ASP A 142 -12.32 -14.73 -11.21
N ILE A 143 -12.57 -13.69 -10.40
CA ILE A 143 -13.89 -13.09 -10.25
C ILE A 143 -14.08 -12.08 -11.39
N ARG A 144 -15.20 -12.22 -12.13
CA ARG A 144 -15.55 -11.31 -13.22
C ARG A 144 -15.68 -9.85 -12.72
N PRO A 145 -15.26 -8.84 -13.50
CA PRO A 145 -15.51 -7.44 -13.16
C PRO A 145 -17.01 -7.16 -12.92
N GLY A 146 -17.32 -6.32 -11.94
CA GLY A 146 -18.70 -5.95 -11.57
C GLY A 146 -19.42 -6.98 -10.71
N LYS A 147 -18.71 -7.98 -10.17
CA LYS A 147 -19.23 -8.94 -9.20
C LYS A 147 -18.87 -8.58 -7.77
N GLY A 148 -19.81 -8.86 -6.85
CA GLY A 148 -19.79 -8.39 -5.47
C GLY A 148 -19.35 -9.44 -4.46
N SER A 149 -19.85 -9.30 -3.24
CA SER A 149 -19.57 -10.18 -2.09
C SER A 149 -20.10 -11.60 -2.30
N ARG A 150 -21.22 -11.76 -3.01
CA ARG A 150 -21.83 -13.07 -3.33
C ARG A 150 -20.89 -14.00 -4.09
N GLU A 151 -20.27 -13.52 -5.16
CA GLU A 151 -19.35 -14.34 -5.96
C GLU A 151 -18.07 -14.70 -5.17
N ALA A 152 -17.56 -13.77 -4.36
CA ALA A 152 -16.42 -14.04 -3.48
C ALA A 152 -16.76 -15.13 -2.44
N TYR A 153 -17.96 -15.07 -1.87
CA TYR A 153 -18.45 -16.08 -0.94
C TYR A 153 -18.59 -17.46 -1.61
N MET A 154 -19.14 -17.53 -2.83
CA MET A 154 -19.23 -18.79 -3.57
C MET A 154 -17.85 -19.37 -3.93
N LYS A 155 -16.87 -18.51 -4.25
CA LYS A 155 -15.48 -18.93 -4.45
C LYS A 155 -14.88 -19.51 -3.16
N GLN A 156 -15.08 -18.85 -2.02
CA GLN A 156 -14.64 -19.34 -0.71
C GLN A 156 -15.27 -20.70 -0.38
N LYS A 157 -16.58 -20.84 -0.60
CA LYS A 157 -17.30 -22.11 -0.39
C LYS A 157 -16.75 -23.23 -1.26
N HIS A 158 -16.46 -22.95 -2.53
CA HIS A 158 -15.85 -23.92 -3.44
C HIS A 158 -14.50 -24.43 -2.90
N ARG A 159 -13.65 -23.52 -2.43
CA ARG A 159 -12.36 -23.86 -1.81
C ARG A 159 -12.53 -24.76 -0.58
N LEU A 160 -13.41 -24.39 0.35
CA LEU A 160 -13.66 -25.17 1.58
C LEU A 160 -14.22 -26.57 1.28
N ILE A 161 -15.09 -26.70 0.27
CA ILE A 161 -15.59 -28.02 -0.18
C ILE A 161 -14.45 -28.86 -0.75
N TRP A 162 -13.53 -28.24 -1.50
CA TRP A 162 -12.38 -28.93 -2.08
C TRP A 162 -11.40 -29.41 -1.01
N GLU A 163 -11.07 -28.56 -0.02
CA GLU A 163 -10.19 -28.89 1.10
C GLU A 163 -10.75 -30.06 1.93
N ARG A 164 -12.06 -30.06 2.17
CA ARG A 164 -12.75 -31.18 2.84
C ARG A 164 -12.64 -32.50 2.07
N ARG A 165 -12.56 -32.47 0.74
CA ARG A 165 -12.42 -33.68 -0.10
C ARG A 165 -10.97 -34.16 -0.22
N HIS A 166 -9.99 -33.29 0.03
CA HIS A 166 -8.56 -33.59 -0.12
C HIS A 166 -7.79 -33.17 1.14
N PRO A 167 -8.00 -33.85 2.28
CA PRO A 167 -7.33 -33.49 3.54
C PRO A 167 -5.81 -33.66 3.49
N ASP A 168 -5.31 -34.46 2.54
CA ASP A 168 -3.90 -34.74 2.26
C ASP A 168 -3.19 -33.60 1.52
N ARG A 169 -3.91 -32.73 0.81
CA ARG A 169 -3.33 -31.63 0.02
C ARG A 169 -3.62 -30.28 0.66
N LYS A 170 -2.57 -29.59 1.11
CA LYS A 170 -2.64 -28.18 1.50
C LYS A 170 -2.45 -27.29 0.27
N LEU A 171 -3.33 -26.30 0.09
CA LEU A 171 -3.29 -25.37 -1.05
C LEU A 171 -2.26 -24.24 -0.89
N HIS A 172 -1.62 -24.14 0.28
CA HIS A 172 -0.57 -23.19 0.66
C HIS A 172 0.11 -23.71 1.93
#